data_AF-A0A5J4SEE5-F1
#
_entry.id   AF-A0A5J4SEE5-F1
#
_cell.length_a   1.000
_cell.length_b   1.000
_cell.length_c   1.000
_cell.angle_alpha   90.00
_cell.angle_beta   90.00
_cell.angle_gamma   90.00
#
_symmetry.space_group_name_H-M   'P 1'
#
loop_
_entity.id
_entity.type
_entity.pdbx_description
1 polymer ?
#
loop_
_entity_poly.entity_id
_entity_poly.type
_entity_poly.pdbx_seq_one_letter_code
_entity_poly.pdbx_strand_id
1 'polypeptide(L)'
;MKIYSRASRNLQRLEAISRSPMLSHFSETVSGAGLSTIRSYNLEKDWEKKFEKLNDDWSIRFIIYFEGRKWATLYTSIISLLFMIGVILIGWKQMEASKLAVAITAATGFGFLGMMIVQQFVEL
;
A
#
# COMPACT_ATOMS: atom_id res chain seq x y z
N MET A 1 -3.91 2.33 16.30
CA MET A 1 -4.37 2.34 14.89
C MET A 1 -4.92 3.67 14.37
N LYS A 2 -5.57 4.54 15.16
CA LYS A 2 -6.14 5.81 14.64
C LYS A 2 -5.11 6.77 13.99
N ILE A 3 -3.90 6.84 14.53
CA ILE A 3 -2.82 7.69 13.99
C ILE A 3 -2.33 7.15 12.64
N TYR A 4 -2.05 5.84 12.56
CA TYR A 4 -1.66 5.18 11.31
C TYR A 4 -2.76 5.31 10.24
N SER A 5 -4.03 5.11 10.60
CA SER A 5 -5.16 5.26 9.67
C SER A 5 -5.30 6.70 9.13
N ARG A 6 -5.06 7.71 9.98
CA ARG A 6 -5.01 9.12 9.53
C ARG A 6 -3.83 9.38 8.59
N ALA A 7 -2.65 8.83 8.90
CA ALA A 7 -1.47 8.96 8.05
C ALA A 7 -1.67 8.25 6.69
N SER A 8 -2.20 7.03 6.68
CA SER A 8 -2.48 6.25 5.47
C SER A 8 -3.40 7.00 4.50
N ARG A 9 -4.51 7.54 5.00
CA ARG A 9 -5.43 8.35 4.18
C ARG A 9 -4.77 9.60 3.60
N ASN A 10 -3.91 10.27 4.38
CA ASN A 10 -3.17 11.43 3.89
C ASN A 10 -2.17 11.03 2.79
N LEU A 11 -1.48 9.88 2.93
CA LEU A 11 -0.57 9.35 1.91
C LEU A 11 -1.32 8.95 0.63
N GLN A 12 -2.45 8.25 0.77
CA GLN A 12 -3.32 7.92 -0.36
C GLN A 12 -3.82 9.16 -1.08
N ARG A 13 -4.23 10.20 -0.33
CA ARG A 13 -4.62 11.48 -0.90
C ARG A 13 -3.47 12.16 -1.64
N LEU A 14 -2.25 12.13 -1.08
CA LEU A 14 -1.06 12.71 -1.72
C LEU A 14 -0.70 11.99 -3.02
N GLU A 15 -0.79 10.66 -3.05
CA GLU A 15 -0.60 9.84 -4.26
C GLU A 15 -1.65 10.23 -5.32
N ALA A 16 -2.94 10.24 -4.95
CA ALA A 16 -4.03 10.58 -5.85
C ALA A 16 -3.90 12.00 -6.45
N ILE A 17 -3.54 13.00 -5.63
CA ILE A 17 -3.33 14.38 -6.08
C ILE A 17 -2.14 14.47 -7.06
N SER A 18 -1.06 13.72 -6.82
CA SER A 18 0.11 13.73 -7.71
C SER A 18 -0.10 12.99 -9.02
N ARG A 19 -0.98 11.99 -9.04
CA ARG A 19 -1.28 11.20 -10.23
C ARG A 19 -2.07 11.99 -11.28
N SER A 20 -2.99 12.85 -10.84
CA SER A 20 -3.88 13.60 -11.74
C SER A 20 -3.12 14.50 -12.73
N PRO A 21 -2.16 15.36 -12.32
CA PRO A 21 -1.39 16.20 -13.23
C PRO A 21 -0.60 15.42 -14.28
N MET A 22 -0.04 14.26 -13.91
CA MET A 22 0.69 13.38 -14.83
C MET A 22 -0.25 12.83 -15.91
N LEU A 23 -1.44 12.36 -15.52
CA LEU A 23 -2.45 11.87 -16.47
C LEU A 23 -2.99 12.98 -17.37
N SER A 24 -3.22 14.18 -16.84
CA SER A 24 -3.65 15.34 -17.62
C SER A 24 -2.59 15.73 -18.65
N HIS A 25 -1.31 15.80 -18.26
CA HIS A 25 -0.20 16.07 -19.17
C HIS A 25 -0.08 15.03 -20.29
N PHE A 26 -0.26 13.75 -19.94
CA PHE A 26 -0.28 12.67 -20.92
C PHE A 26 -1.47 12.80 -21.89
N SER A 27 -2.67 13.09 -21.38
CA SER A 27 -3.87 13.30 -22.19
C SER A 27 -3.73 14.48 -23.14
N GLU A 28 -3.13 15.59 -22.70
CA GLU A 28 -2.82 16.76 -23.54
C GLU A 28 -1.86 16.37 -24.67
N THR A 29 -0.82 15.60 -24.36
CA THR A 29 0.18 15.15 -25.32
C THR A 29 -0.38 14.20 -26.37
N VAL A 30 -1.25 13.26 -25.95
CA VAL A 30 -1.86 12.26 -26.86
C VAL A 30 -3.01 12.85 -27.68
N SER A 31 -3.59 13.98 -27.25
CA SER A 31 -4.59 14.69 -28.06
C SER A 31 -3.99 15.05 -29.43
N GLY A 32 -4.75 14.82 -30.51
CA GLY A 32 -4.25 15.05 -31.87
C GLY A 32 -3.79 16.50 -32.12
N ALA A 33 -4.46 17.47 -31.48
CA ALA A 33 -4.07 18.88 -31.51
C ALA A 33 -2.80 19.17 -30.67
N GLY A 34 -2.61 18.47 -29.55
CA GLY A 34 -1.42 18.63 -28.70
C GLY A 34 -0.16 18.07 -29.37
N LEU A 35 -0.20 16.83 -29.88
CA LEU A 35 0.97 16.19 -30.48
C LEU A 35 1.48 16.94 -31.71
N SER A 36 0.56 17.39 -32.58
CA SER A 36 0.89 18.17 -33.78
C SER A 36 1.51 19.52 -33.42
N THR A 37 1.01 20.19 -32.38
CA THR A 37 1.55 21.45 -31.86
C THR A 37 2.95 21.26 -31.27
N ILE A 38 3.16 20.26 -30.42
CA ILE A 38 4.47 20.02 -29.80
C ILE A 38 5.55 19.81 -30.87
N ARG A 39 5.24 19.04 -31.92
CA ARG A 39 6.16 18.78 -33.03
C ARG A 39 6.39 19.99 -33.93
N SER A 40 5.35 20.77 -34.23
CA SER A 40 5.51 21.95 -35.10
C SER A 40 6.38 23.04 -34.45
N TYR A 41 6.37 23.12 -33.12
CA TYR A 41 7.22 24.04 -32.35
C TYR A 41 8.55 23.44 -31.87
N ASN A 42 8.87 22.17 -32.21
CA ASN A 42 10.07 21.45 -31.74
C ASN A 42 10.24 21.45 -30.20
N LEU A 43 9.13 21.29 -29.46
CA LEU A 43 9.09 21.35 -27.98
C LEU A 43 9.20 19.97 -27.31
N GLU A 44 9.51 18.91 -28.05
CA GLU A 44 9.47 17.53 -27.55
C GLU A 44 10.32 17.34 -26.29
N LYS A 45 11.55 17.87 -26.29
CA LYS A 45 12.49 17.72 -25.17
C LYS A 45 12.02 18.43 -23.90
N ASP A 46 11.40 19.60 -24.02
CA ASP A 46 10.89 20.33 -22.87
C ASP A 46 9.62 19.68 -22.32
N TRP A 47 8.78 19.13 -23.21
CA TRP A 47 7.61 18.35 -22.84
C TRP A 47 7.98 17.03 -22.15
N GLU A 48 9.01 16.35 -22.63
CA GLU A 48 9.58 15.13 -22.04
C GLU A 48 10.12 15.40 -20.64
N LYS A 49 10.95 16.44 -20.45
CA LYS A 49 11.44 16.84 -19.11
C LYS A 49 10.30 17.15 -18.14
N LYS A 50 9.25 17.81 -18.62
CA LYS A 50 8.07 18.11 -17.80
C LYS A 50 7.34 16.83 -17.39
N PHE A 51 7.20 15.88 -18.30
CA PHE A 51 6.64 14.56 -18.01
C PHE A 51 7.48 13.78 -16.99
N GLU A 52 8.80 13.72 -17.19
CA GLU A 52 9.73 13.04 -16.26
C GLU A 52 9.60 13.60 -14.84
N LYS A 53 9.55 14.93 -14.69
CA LYS A 53 9.37 15.57 -13.38
C LYS A 53 8.04 15.19 -12.72
N LEU A 54 6.94 15.23 -13.46
CA LEU A 54 5.62 14.84 -12.95
C LEU A 54 5.57 13.34 -12.58
N ASN A 55 6.24 12.51 -13.35
CA ASN A 55 6.34 11.08 -13.10
C ASN A 55 7.19 10.77 -11.86
N ASP A 56 8.30 11.48 -11.66
CA ASP A 56 9.16 11.33 -10.48
C ASP A 56 8.42 11.74 -9.20
N ASP A 57 7.73 12.89 -9.24
CA ASP A 57 6.91 13.39 -8.13
C ASP A 57 5.80 12.38 -7.72
N TRP A 58 5.12 11.77 -8.70
CA TRP A 58 4.13 10.73 -8.44
C TRP A 58 4.78 9.44 -7.94
N SER A 59 5.88 9.00 -8.54
CA SER A 59 6.57 7.75 -8.21
C SER A 59 7.04 7.74 -6.76
N ILE A 60 7.64 8.84 -6.29
CA ILE A 60 8.08 8.97 -4.89
C ILE A 60 6.90 8.82 -3.93
N ARG A 61 5.77 9.47 -4.22
CA ARG A 61 4.57 9.42 -3.37
C ARG A 61 3.92 8.05 -3.37
N PHE A 62 3.91 7.39 -4.53
CA PHE A 62 3.44 6.02 -4.68
C PHE A 62 4.29 5.04 -3.85
N ILE A 63 5.62 5.16 -3.91
CA ILE A 63 6.54 4.31 -3.13
C ILE A 63 6.30 4.52 -1.63
N ILE A 64 6.19 5.76 -1.16
CA ILE A 64 5.94 6.05 0.26
C ILE A 64 4.59 5.47 0.71
N TYR A 65 3.55 5.60 -0.10
CA TYR A 65 2.25 4.97 0.18
C TYR A 65 2.39 3.43 0.28
N PHE A 66 3.08 2.81 -0.67
CA PHE A 66 3.28 1.36 -0.71
C PHE A 66 4.10 0.84 0.48
N GLU A 67 5.20 1.50 0.83
CA GLU A 67 6.00 1.17 2.02
C GLU A 67 5.19 1.37 3.31
N GLY A 68 4.36 2.42 3.36
CA GLY A 68 3.40 2.64 4.44
C GLY A 68 2.50 1.43 4.66
N ARG A 69 1.98 0.81 3.58
CA ARG A 69 1.14 -0.40 3.65
C ARG A 69 1.89 -1.62 4.19
N LYS A 70 3.14 -1.82 3.76
CA LYS A 70 3.99 -2.91 4.27
C LYS A 70 4.23 -2.76 5.77
N TRP A 71 4.42 -1.54 6.24
CA TRP A 71 4.65 -1.26 7.67
C TRP A 71 3.47 -1.69 8.56
N ALA A 72 2.21 -1.43 8.14
CA ALA A 72 1.04 -1.96 8.86
C ALA A 72 0.99 -3.48 8.85
N THR A 73 1.28 -4.09 7.70
CA THR A 73 1.31 -5.54 7.57
C THR A 73 2.34 -6.15 8.54
N LEU A 74 3.52 -5.56 8.63
CA LEU A 74 4.58 -6.00 9.55
C LEU A 74 4.15 -5.94 11.02
N TYR A 75 3.51 -4.86 11.46
CA TYR A 75 2.99 -4.78 12.84
C TYR A 75 1.94 -5.83 13.13
N THR A 76 0.99 -6.05 12.22
CA THR A 76 -0.04 -7.08 12.39
C THR A 76 0.57 -8.48 12.43
N SER A 77 1.59 -8.75 11.61
CA SER A 77 2.35 -10.00 11.63
C SER A 77 3.04 -10.24 12.97
N ILE A 78 3.65 -9.20 13.57
CA ILE A 78 4.28 -9.31 14.89
C ILE A 78 3.24 -9.64 15.98
N ILE A 79 2.07 -9.00 15.95
CA ILE A 79 0.99 -9.27 16.91
C ILE A 79 0.48 -10.71 16.77
N SER A 80 0.27 -11.17 15.53
CA SER A 80 -0.13 -12.54 15.22
C SER A 80 0.91 -13.57 15.72
N LEU A 81 2.20 -13.28 15.50
CA LEU A 81 3.30 -14.12 15.97
C LEU A 81 3.31 -14.25 17.50
N LEU A 82 3.20 -13.13 18.22
CA LEU A 82 3.15 -13.14 19.69
C LEU A 82 1.94 -13.92 20.22
N PHE A 83 0.78 -13.78 19.56
CA PHE A 83 -0.41 -14.55 19.90
C PHE A 83 -0.21 -16.06 19.70
N MET A 84 0.38 -16.46 18.58
CA MET A 84 0.67 -17.86 18.28
C MET A 84 1.66 -18.46 19.29
N ILE A 85 2.71 -17.73 19.66
CA ILE A 85 3.66 -18.17 20.70
C ILE A 85 2.94 -18.38 22.04
N GLY A 86 2.04 -17.46 22.41
CA GLY A 86 1.24 -17.58 23.63
C GLY A 86 0.39 -18.85 23.66
N VAL A 87 -0.30 -19.16 22.56
CA VAL A 87 -1.12 -20.38 22.42
C VAL A 87 -0.28 -21.64 22.58
N ILE A 88 0.90 -21.69 21.96
CA ILE A 88 1.80 -22.85 22.03
C ILE A 88 2.34 -23.04 23.45
N LEU A 89 2.83 -21.97 24.09
CA LEU A 89 3.43 -22.05 25.43
C LEU A 89 2.42 -22.47 26.51
N ILE A 90 1.19 -21.94 26.44
CA ILE A 90 0.11 -22.30 27.38
C ILE A 90 -0.39 -23.72 27.10
N GLY A 91 -0.64 -24.02 25.82
CA GLY A 91 -1.16 -25.31 25.38
C GLY A 91 -0.23 -26.47 25.73
N TRP A 92 1.09 -26.28 25.62
CA TRP A 92 2.08 -27.33 25.88
C TRP A 92 1.99 -27.92 27.30
N LYS A 93 1.64 -27.10 28.30
CA LYS A 93 1.56 -27.55 29.70
C LYS A 93 0.16 -28.02 30.12
N GLN A 94 -0.90 -27.58 29.44
CA GLN A 94 -2.27 -27.75 29.93
C GLN A 94 -3.16 -28.61 29.02
N MET A 95 -2.81 -28.79 27.75
CA MET A 95 -3.71 -29.35 26.75
C MET A 95 -3.21 -30.69 26.20
N GLU A 96 -4.15 -31.60 25.96
CA GLU A 96 -3.93 -32.82 25.18
C GLU A 96 -3.61 -32.47 23.72
N ALA A 97 -2.80 -33.29 23.05
CA ALA A 97 -2.29 -33.01 21.71
C ALA A 97 -3.40 -32.71 20.68
N SER A 98 -4.55 -33.37 20.80
CA SER A 98 -5.72 -33.15 19.93
C SER A 98 -6.30 -31.74 20.07
N LYS A 99 -6.46 -31.25 21.30
CA LYS A 99 -7.01 -29.92 21.58
C LYS A 99 -6.00 -28.81 21.22
N LEU A 100 -4.71 -29.07 21.44
CA LEU A 100 -3.63 -28.17 21.06
C LEU A 100 -3.57 -27.97 19.53
N ALA A 101 -3.75 -29.03 18.74
CA ALA A 101 -3.78 -28.94 17.28
C ALA A 101 -4.94 -28.06 16.76
N VAL A 102 -6.13 -28.20 17.36
CA VAL A 102 -7.28 -27.34 17.03
C VAL A 102 -7.01 -25.88 17.40
N ALA A 103 -6.41 -25.64 18.58
CA ALA A 103 -6.07 -24.29 19.03
C ALA A 103 -5.04 -23.61 18.11
N ILE A 104 -4.02 -24.33 17.64
CA ILE A 104 -3.04 -23.81 16.68
C ILE A 104 -3.71 -23.45 15.34
N THR A 105 -4.58 -24.32 14.83
CA THR A 105 -5.31 -24.06 13.58
C THR A 105 -6.19 -22.81 13.72
N ALA A 106 -6.92 -22.68 14.83
CA ALA A 106 -7.74 -21.51 15.11
C ALA A 106 -6.89 -20.22 15.24
N ALA A 107 -5.73 -20.29 15.91
CA ALA A 107 -4.82 -19.16 16.05
C ALA A 107 -4.22 -18.72 14.70
N THR A 108 -3.89 -19.67 13.84
CA THR A 108 -3.42 -19.41 12.47
C THR A 108 -4.51 -18.72 11.65
N GLY A 109 -5.76 -19.21 11.74
CA GLY A 109 -6.92 -18.59 11.10
C GLY A 109 -7.17 -17.15 11.59
N PHE A 110 -7.05 -16.91 12.89
CA PHE A 110 -7.15 -15.57 13.46
C PHE A 110 -6.07 -14.63 12.91
N GLY A 111 -4.82 -15.08 12.82
CA GLY A 111 -3.72 -14.30 12.25
C GLY A 111 -3.96 -13.91 10.79
N PHE A 112 -4.43 -14.86 9.98
CA PHE A 112 -4.74 -14.65 8.56
C PHE A 112 -5.88 -13.64 8.36
N LEU A 113 -7.01 -13.85 9.05
CA LEU A 113 -8.15 -12.95 8.98
C LEU A 113 -7.81 -11.56 9.51
N GLY A 114 -7.05 -11.47 10.61
CA GLY A 114 -6.58 -10.21 11.16
C GLY A 114 -5.73 -9.41 10.17
N MET A 115 -4.86 -10.09 9.41
CA MET A 115 -4.08 -9.45 8.35
C MET A 115 -4.97 -8.94 7.21
N MET A 116 -5.93 -9.75 6.73
CA MET A 116 -6.85 -9.34 5.67
C MET A 116 -7.68 -8.12 6.06
N ILE A 117 -8.22 -8.11 7.28
CA ILE A 117 -9.02 -7.01 7.79
C ILE A 117 -8.19 -5.71 7.84
N VAL A 118 -6.96 -5.79 8.35
CA VAL A 118 -6.08 -4.62 8.42
C VAL A 118 -5.76 -4.12 7.01
N GLN A 119 -5.45 -5.01 6.06
CA GLN A 119 -5.19 -4.58 4.69
C GLN A 119 -6.40 -3.88 4.07
N GLN A 120 -7.61 -4.39 4.27
CA GLN A 120 -8.83 -3.76 3.77
C GLN A 120 -9.04 -2.35 4.37
N PHE A 121 -8.79 -2.15 5.66
CA PHE A 121 -8.87 -0.82 6.30
C PHE A 121 -7.76 0.15 5.92
N VAL A 122 -6.68 -0.36 5.34
CA VAL A 122 -5.54 0.45 4.88
C VAL A 122 -5.69 0.83 3.40
N GLU A 123 -6.39 0.00 2.63
CA GLU A 123 -6.77 0.27 1.23
C GLU A 123 -8.01 1.17 1.09
N LEU A 124 -8.94 1.14 2.04
CA LEU A 124 -10.12 2.02 2.13
C LEU A 124 -9.82 3.36 2.82
#